data_AF-B9ZUI9-F1
#
_entry.id   AF-B9ZUI9-F1
#
_cell.length_a   1.000
_cell.length_b   1.000
_cell.length_c   1.000
_cell.angle_alpha   90.00
_cell.angle_beta   90.00
_cell.angle_gamma   90.00
#
_symmetry.space_group_name_H-M   'P 1'
#
loop_
_entity.id
_entity.type
_entity.pdbx_description
1 polymer ?
#
loop_
_entity_poly.entity_id
_entity_poly.type
_entity_poly.pdbx_seq_one_letter_code
_entity_poly.pdbx_strand_id
1 'polypeptide(L)' 'LSKKPKEQIVDIDAADVNNDLAAVEYVEEIYKYYKSVENESRVNYYIDSQPEINEKMRAILIDWLIQVHHKFKLSR' A
#
# COMPACT_ATOMS: atom_id res chain seq x y z
N LEU A 1 32.72 1.80 8.83
CA LEU A 1 31.65 1.00 8.21
C LEU A 1 30.87 0.32 9.34
N SER A 2 29.84 0.98 9.86
CA SER A 2 29.04 0.45 10.97
C SER A 2 28.12 -0.65 10.42
N LYS A 3 28.37 -1.91 10.80
CA LYS A 3 27.48 -3.03 10.50
C LYS A 3 26.22 -2.82 11.33
N LYS A 4 25.12 -2.37 10.71
CA LYS A 4 23.81 -2.37 11.35
C LYS A 4 23.50 -3.80 11.83
N PRO A 5 22.97 -3.99 13.06
CA PRO A 5 22.52 -5.30 13.50
C PRO A 5 21.51 -5.85 12.50
N LYS A 6 21.66 -7.12 12.11
CA LYS A 6 20.63 -7.79 11.32
C LYS A 6 19.40 -7.90 12.21
N GLU A 7 18.37 -7.12 11.92
CA GLU A 7 17.05 -7.30 12.53
C GLU A 7 16.63 -8.74 12.27
N GLN A 8 16.24 -9.44 13.33
CA GLN A 8 15.66 -10.77 13.22
C GLN A 8 14.29 -10.59 12.58
N ILE A 9 14.17 -10.92 11.30
CA ILE A 9 12.90 -10.85 10.58
C ILE A 9 12.06 -12.03 11.09
N VAL A 10 10.96 -11.70 11.77
CA VAL A 10 9.99 -12.70 12.21
C VAL A 10 9.18 -13.10 10.98
N ASP A 11 9.14 -14.40 10.70
CA ASP A 11 8.24 -14.96 9.69
C ASP A 11 6.81 -14.92 10.24
N ILE A 12 6.02 -13.97 9.73
CA ILE A 12 4.63 -13.75 10.16
C ILE A 12 3.65 -14.75 9.52
N ASP A 13 4.07 -15.41 8.43
CA ASP A 13 3.24 -16.34 7.65
C ASP A 13 3.51 -17.81 8.06
N ALA A 14 4.46 -18.04 8.97
CA ALA A 14 4.81 -19.37 9.48
C ALA A 14 3.62 -20.16 10.05
N ALA A 15 2.60 -19.47 10.57
CA ALA A 15 1.39 -20.10 11.09
C ALA A 15 0.49 -20.69 9.99
N ASP A 16 0.61 -20.19 8.75
CA ASP A 16 -0.25 -20.50 7.61
C ASP A 16 0.34 -21.56 6.67
N VAL A 17 1.51 -22.13 6.99
CA VAL A 17 2.21 -23.11 6.15
C VAL A 17 1.36 -24.33 5.79
N ASN A 18 0.41 -24.72 6.65
CA ASN A 18 -0.49 -25.86 6.42
C ASN A 18 -1.87 -25.45 5.90
N ASN A 19 -2.06 -24.17 5.55
CA ASN A 19 -3.30 -23.66 4.99
C ASN A 19 -3.17 -23.56 3.47
N ASP A 20 -3.69 -24.56 2.76
CA ASP A 20 -3.67 -24.62 1.29
C ASP A 20 -4.34 -23.40 0.62
N LEU A 21 -5.20 -22.66 1.34
CA LEU A 21 -5.83 -21.42 0.85
C LEU A 21 -4.97 -20.16 1.06
N ALA A 22 -3.92 -20.24 1.88
CA ALA A 22 -3.04 -19.11 2.15
C ALA A 22 -1.97 -18.90 1.06
N ALA A 23 -1.71 -19.91 0.23
CA ALA A 23 -0.80 -19.83 -0.91
C ALA A 23 0.58 -19.26 -0.53
N VAL A 24 1.09 -19.70 0.63
CA VAL A 24 2.31 -19.17 1.29
C VAL A 24 3.54 -19.29 0.37
N GLU A 25 3.55 -20.27 -0.53
CA GLU A 25 4.64 -20.50 -1.47
C GLU A 25 4.88 -19.34 -2.45
N TYR A 26 3.88 -18.47 -2.69
CA TYR A 26 4.02 -17.31 -3.58
C TYR A 26 4.26 -16.00 -2.84
N VAL A 27 4.13 -15.98 -1.51
CA VAL A 27 4.14 -14.74 -0.71
C VAL A 27 5.44 -13.95 -0.93
N GLU A 28 6.58 -14.61 -0.91
CA GLU A 28 7.87 -13.96 -1.13
C GLU A 28 7.98 -13.31 -2.52
N GLU A 29 7.53 -14.01 -3.56
CA GLU A 29 7.59 -13.52 -4.94
C GLU A 29 6.61 -12.36 -5.17
N ILE A 30 5.41 -12.45 -4.61
CA ILE A 30 4.39 -11.40 -4.66
C ILE A 30 4.93 -10.11 -4.00
N TYR A 31 5.45 -10.20 -2.78
CA TYR A 31 6.00 -9.02 -2.10
C TYR A 31 7.22 -8.46 -2.81
N LYS A 32 8.10 -9.31 -3.36
CA LYS A 32 9.24 -8.88 -4.16
C LYS A 32 8.80 -8.11 -5.40
N TYR A 33 7.76 -8.60 -6.09
CA TYR A 33 7.19 -7.92 -7.24
C TYR A 33 6.55 -6.58 -6.84
N TYR A 34 5.68 -6.56 -5.84
CA TYR A 34 5.06 -5.30 -5.38
C TYR A 34 6.08 -4.26 -4.97
N LYS A 35 7.15 -4.67 -4.28
CA LYS A 35 8.25 -3.78 -3.93
C LYS A 35 9.02 -3.26 -5.15
N SER A 36 9.12 -4.06 -6.22
CA SER A 36 9.78 -3.61 -7.46
C SER A 36 8.99 -2.54 -8.20
N VAL A 37 7.66 -2.65 -8.24
CA VAL A 37 6.77 -1.73 -8.97
C VAL A 37 6.27 -0.55 -8.13
N GLU A 38 6.47 -0.58 -6.81
CA GLU A 38 6.04 0.47 -5.87
C GLU A 38 6.52 1.86 -6.30
N ASN A 39 7.78 1.97 -6.74
CA ASN A 39 8.35 3.23 -7.19
C ASN A 39 7.73 3.76 -8.48
N GLU A 40 7.26 2.88 -9.37
CA GLU A 40 6.60 3.28 -10.62
C GLU A 40 5.22 3.89 -10.37
N SER A 41 4.54 3.43 -9.32
CA SER A 41 3.22 3.91 -8.92
C SER A 41 3.26 5.10 -7.95
N ARG A 42 4.46 5.57 -7.59
CA ARG A 42 4.63 6.62 -6.59
C ARG A 42 4.18 7.97 -7.13
N VAL A 43 3.23 8.59 -6.44
CA VAL A 43 2.74 9.93 -6.76
C VAL A 43 3.81 10.97 -6.42
N ASN A 44 4.08 11.90 -7.35
CA ASN A 44 4.95 13.04 -7.13
C ASN A 44 4.26 14.13 -6.29
N TYR A 45 5.03 15.09 -5.76
CA TYR A 45 4.50 16.27 -5.07
C TYR A 45 3.77 17.21 -6.03
N TYR A 46 2.61 16.77 -6.53
CA TYR A 46 1.88 17.47 -7.58
C TYR A 46 1.10 18.66 -7.05
N ILE A 47 0.73 18.68 -5.76
CA ILE A 47 -0.14 19.72 -5.21
C ILE A 47 0.52 21.11 -5.24
N ASP A 48 1.84 21.16 -5.07
CA ASP A 48 2.62 22.39 -5.10
C ASP A 48 2.65 23.04 -6.50
N SER A 49 2.45 22.25 -7.56
CA SER A 49 2.41 22.75 -8.93
C SER A 49 1.02 23.16 -9.40
N GLN A 50 -0.01 23.05 -8.55
CA GLN A 50 -1.39 23.33 -8.93
C GLN A 50 -1.78 24.77 -8.52
N PRO A 51 -2.09 25.66 -9.48
CA PRO A 51 -2.39 27.06 -9.16
C PRO A 51 -3.77 27.26 -8.52
N GLU A 52 -4.71 26.34 -8.76
CA GLU A 52 -6.14 26.54 -8.43
C GLU A 52 -6.64 25.66 -7.29
N ILE A 53 -5.90 24.60 -6.94
CA ILE A 53 -6.33 23.62 -5.94
C ILE A 53 -5.28 23.51 -4.83
N ASN A 54 -5.75 23.20 -3.62
CA ASN A 54 -4.90 23.00 -2.47
C ASN A 54 -5.20 21.67 -1.75
N GLU A 55 -4.35 21.30 -0.81
CA GLU A 55 -4.46 20.05 -0.05
C GLU A 55 -5.80 19.89 0.66
N LYS A 56 -6.37 20.98 1.19
CA LYS A 56 -7.66 20.96 1.88
C LYS A 56 -8.80 20.64 0.92
N MET A 57 -8.80 21.20 -0.28
CA MET A 57 -9.78 20.88 -1.32
C MET A 57 -9.69 19.39 -1.73
N ARG A 58 -8.46 18.87 -1.88
CA ARG A 58 -8.23 17.44 -2.13
C ARG A 58 -8.81 16.57 -1.01
N ALA A 59 -8.60 16.95 0.25
CA ALA A 59 -9.14 16.22 1.40
C ALA A 59 -10.68 16.18 1.40
N ILE A 60 -11.33 17.30 1.10
CA ILE A 60 -12.80 17.38 0.98
C ILE A 60 -13.30 16.45 -0.14
N LEU A 61 -12.63 16.45 -1.30
CA LEU A 61 -12.99 15.58 -2.41
C LEU A 61 -12.88 14.09 -2.03
N ILE A 62 -11.79 13.70 -1.36
CA ILE A 62 -11.57 12.31 -0.94
C ILE A 62 -12.63 11.87 0.08
N ASP A 63 -12.95 12.72 1.05
CA ASP A 63 -14.00 12.44 2.02
C ASP A 63 -15.36 12.21 1.32
N TRP A 64 -15.69 13.06 0.36
CA TRP A 64 -16.90 12.88 -0.45
C TRP A 64 -16.88 11.56 -1.25
N LEU A 65 -15.75 11.20 -1.87
CA LEU A 65 -15.61 9.93 -2.59
C LEU A 65 -15.79 8.72 -1.67
N ILE A 66 -15.30 8.80 -0.42
CA ILE A 66 -15.51 7.75 0.59
C ILE A 66 -17.00 7.64 0.93
N GLN A 67 -17.70 8.77 1.14
CA GLN A 67 -19.14 8.76 1.40
C GLN A 67 -19.92 8.13 0.24
N VAL A 68 -19.55 8.45 -1.01
CA VAL A 68 -20.14 7.85 -2.21
C VAL A 68 -19.86 6.35 -2.27
N HIS A 69 -18.62 5.93 -2.05
CA HIS A 69 -18.22 4.52 -2.02
C HIS A 69 -19.06 3.72 -1.02
N HIS A 70 -19.29 4.26 0.18
CA HIS A 70 -20.17 3.65 1.18
C HIS A 70 -21.64 3.62 0.75
N LYS A 71 -22.15 4.72 0.19
CA LYS A 71 -23.54 4.81 -0.28
C LYS A 71 -23.87 3.75 -1.32
N PHE A 72 -22.93 3.48 -2.22
CA PHE A 72 -23.07 2.48 -3.28
C PHE A 72 -22.57 1.08 -2.89
N LYS A 73 -22.08 0.91 -1.66
CA LYS A 73 -21.53 -0.37 -1.17
C LYS A 73 -20.49 -0.98 -2.12
N LEU A 74 -19.61 -0.13 -2.65
CA LEU A 74 -18.54 -0.59 -3.52
C LEU A 74 -17.56 -1.48 -2.73
N SER A 75 -16.96 -2.45 -3.41
CA SER A 75 -15.93 -3.30 -2.81
C SER A 75 -14.69 -2.47 -2.52
N ARG A 76 -14.12 -2.68 -1.34
CA ARG A 76 -12.85 -2.09 -0.95
C ARG A 76 -11.69 -2.71 -1.72
#